data_AF-A0A9W7L9U9-F1
#
_entry.id   AF-A0A9W7L9U9-F1
#
_cell.length_a   1.000
_cell.length_b   1.000
_cell.length_c   1.000
_cell.angle_alpha   90.00
_cell.angle_beta   90.00
_cell.angle_gamma   90.00
#
_symmetry.space_group_name_H-M   'P 1'
#
loop_
_entity.id
_entity.type
_entity.pdbx_description
1 polymer ?
#
loop_
_entity_poly.entity_id
_entity_poly.type
_entity_poly.pdbx_seq_one_letter_code
_entity_poly.pdbx_strand_id
1 'polypeptide(L)'
;MKERKSAASNTTDAIPSNLSRTQRKRMRRKANQERREAEAKGILPTIDLSSLNQEAAVTPTPLPPVPTPSTTSSDHVEADSAETPFVAYLSIVNFLNAAASSAGKSKAEIRVYDPYYCDGSVKRHLAKLGYNCYNENEDFYAAIEQGRTPSFDVLVTNPPYSHDHIQRCLQFAASCGKPYALLLPNYVYNKDYYRDSIEETRTRPFYLIPNTRYTYTVPSKFVKGDRLRQGTSPFPTFWYLGGCTGASHSSVLEKVRVGLKEGERVSENVEGLPNDARDITDKEKKRKNPKQRKKEKMRKRGGGGGGGGEGGKEGGGEGRREGGKKKKKRF
;
A
#
# COMPACT_ATOMS: atom_id res chain seq x y z
N MET A 1 43.17 38.15 -27.63
CA MET A 1 43.61 36.94 -26.90
C MET A 1 43.18 37.04 -25.44
N LYS A 2 42.13 36.31 -25.06
CA LYS A 2 41.83 35.83 -23.70
C LYS A 2 40.69 34.84 -23.86
N GLU A 3 41.05 33.55 -23.89
CA GLU A 3 40.14 32.43 -24.04
C GLU A 3 39.17 32.36 -22.85
N ARG A 4 37.88 32.25 -23.16
CA ARG A 4 36.85 31.79 -22.22
C ARG A 4 36.83 30.26 -22.27
N LYS A 5 37.28 29.60 -21.20
CA LYS A 5 37.09 28.15 -21.02
C LYS A 5 35.63 27.87 -20.62
N SER A 6 34.99 27.03 -21.41
CA SER A 6 33.67 26.46 -21.21
C SER A 6 33.76 25.08 -20.52
N ALA A 7 32.58 24.62 -20.09
CA ALA A 7 32.20 23.25 -19.72
C ALA A 7 32.59 22.72 -18.32
N ALA A 8 31.64 22.85 -17.39
CA ALA A 8 31.49 21.91 -16.29
C ALA A 8 30.59 20.75 -16.76
N SER A 9 31.19 19.57 -16.89
CA SER A 9 30.53 18.30 -17.20
C SER A 9 29.66 17.85 -16.02
N ASN A 10 28.35 17.75 -16.23
CA ASN A 10 27.43 17.06 -15.31
C ASN A 10 27.68 15.56 -15.38
N THR A 11 28.64 15.10 -14.58
CA THR A 11 28.97 13.67 -14.46
C THR A 11 28.30 13.15 -13.19
N THR A 12 27.09 12.61 -13.32
CA THR A 12 26.53 11.75 -12.28
C THR A 12 27.31 10.43 -12.32
N ASP A 13 28.35 10.32 -11.49
CA ASP A 13 29.15 9.10 -11.36
C ASP A 13 28.26 7.94 -10.89
N ALA A 14 27.98 7.03 -11.82
CA ALA A 14 27.29 5.79 -11.54
C ALA A 14 28.14 4.92 -10.60
N ILE A 15 27.61 4.59 -9.41
CA ILE A 15 28.31 3.72 -8.45
C ILE A 15 28.50 2.33 -9.08
N PRO A 16 29.74 1.79 -9.16
CA PRO A 16 30.01 0.51 -9.81
C PRO A 16 29.20 -0.66 -9.24
N SER A 17 28.62 -1.47 -10.14
CA SER A 17 27.77 -2.62 -9.80
C SER A 17 28.54 -3.82 -9.22
N ASN A 18 29.86 -3.81 -9.22
CA ASN A 18 30.69 -4.87 -8.64
C ASN A 18 30.97 -4.70 -7.12
N LEU A 19 30.47 -3.62 -6.50
CA LEU A 19 30.70 -3.36 -5.07
C LEU A 19 29.74 -4.13 -4.17
N SER A 20 30.24 -4.62 -3.04
CA SER A 20 29.43 -5.24 -1.98
C SER A 20 28.40 -4.26 -1.41
N ARG A 21 27.29 -4.78 -0.86
CA ARG A 21 26.21 -3.97 -0.28
C ARG A 21 26.71 -2.96 0.77
N THR A 22 27.71 -3.33 1.56
CA THR A 22 28.33 -2.46 2.56
C THR A 22 29.15 -1.34 1.92
N GLN A 23 29.90 -1.62 0.86
CA GLN A 23 30.68 -0.62 0.13
C GLN A 23 29.77 0.40 -0.58
N ARG A 24 28.69 -0.04 -1.22
CA ARG A 24 27.69 0.86 -1.84
C ARG A 24 27.03 1.78 -0.81
N LYS A 25 26.70 1.26 0.38
CA LYS A 25 26.13 2.06 1.48
C LYS A 25 27.11 3.12 2.00
N ARG A 26 28.41 2.79 2.09
CA ARG A 26 29.46 3.74 2.51
C ARG A 26 29.66 4.85 1.47
N MET A 27 29.68 4.50 0.19
CA MET A 27 29.79 5.45 -0.92
C MET A 27 28.61 6.42 -0.96
N ARG A 28 27.36 5.93 -0.86
CA ARG A 28 26.16 6.77 -0.82
C ARG A 28 26.16 7.75 0.37
N ARG A 29 26.63 7.31 1.54
CA ARG A 29 26.76 8.18 2.71
C ARG A 29 27.79 9.28 2.50
N LYS A 30 28.93 8.96 1.89
CA LYS A 30 29.98 9.93 1.57
C LYS A 30 29.47 10.97 0.56
N ALA A 31 28.84 10.53 -0.52
CA ALA A 31 28.26 11.42 -1.53
C ALA A 31 27.16 12.35 -0.97
N ASN A 32 26.28 11.84 -0.12
CA ASN A 32 25.26 12.68 0.53
C ASN A 32 25.86 13.69 1.52
N GLN A 33 26.97 13.34 2.18
CA GLN A 33 27.67 14.26 3.07
C GLN A 33 28.38 15.37 2.27
N GLU A 34 29.08 15.02 1.20
CA GLU A 34 29.72 15.99 0.29
C GLU A 34 28.70 16.93 -0.35
N ARG A 35 27.53 16.42 -0.73
CA ARG A 35 26.44 17.25 -1.25
C ARG A 35 25.89 18.22 -0.21
N ARG A 36 25.68 17.78 1.04
CA ARG A 36 25.25 18.67 2.13
C ARG A 36 26.29 19.76 2.44
N GLU A 37 27.57 19.42 2.36
CA GLU A 37 28.65 20.40 2.53
C GLU A 37 28.71 21.40 1.37
N ALA A 38 28.41 20.97 0.13
CA ALA A 38 28.32 21.86 -1.03
C ALA A 38 27.10 22.79 -0.97
N GLU A 39 25.95 22.28 -0.51
CA GLU A 39 24.73 23.08 -0.25
C GLU A 39 24.97 24.10 0.88
N ALA A 40 25.62 23.70 1.98
CA ALA A 40 25.97 24.59 3.08
C ALA A 40 26.97 25.69 2.68
N LYS A 41 27.82 25.43 1.68
CA LYS A 41 28.78 26.40 1.13
C LYS A 41 28.17 27.31 0.04
N GLY A 42 26.88 27.16 -0.27
CA GLY A 42 26.20 27.98 -1.28
C GLY A 42 26.73 27.77 -2.71
N ILE A 43 27.35 26.62 -2.98
CA ILE A 43 27.97 26.32 -4.28
C ILE A 43 26.92 25.85 -5.32
N LEU A 44 25.74 25.43 -4.86
CA LEU A 44 24.64 25.00 -5.73
C LEU A 44 23.58 26.09 -5.87
N PRO A 45 23.06 26.36 -7.09
CA PRO A 45 22.07 27.39 -7.32
C PRO A 45 20.78 27.07 -6.57
N THR A 46 20.34 28.01 -5.73
CA THR A 46 19.03 27.98 -5.07
C THR A 46 17.95 28.13 -6.14
N ILE A 47 17.15 27.09 -6.34
CA ILE A 47 16.03 27.13 -7.28
C ILE A 47 14.90 27.97 -6.64
N ASP A 48 14.56 29.09 -7.29
CA ASP A 48 13.41 29.91 -6.92
C ASP A 48 12.11 29.14 -7.20
N LEU A 49 11.37 28.84 -6.12
CA LEU A 49 10.14 28.04 -6.16
C LEU A 49 8.90 28.87 -6.55
N SER A 50 9.03 30.18 -6.74
CA SER A 50 7.89 31.06 -7.04
C SER A 50 7.45 31.03 -8.51
N SER A 51 8.25 30.45 -9.41
CA SER A 51 7.99 30.45 -10.87
C SER A 51 7.32 29.19 -11.42
N LEU A 52 6.90 28.23 -10.59
CA LEU A 52 6.41 26.90 -11.04
C LEU A 52 4.88 26.76 -11.18
N ASN A 53 4.12 27.86 -11.11
CA ASN A 53 2.65 27.84 -11.10
C ASN A 53 1.97 28.24 -12.42
N GLN A 54 2.66 28.12 -13.56
CA GLN A 54 2.01 28.24 -14.87
C GLN A 54 2.10 26.92 -15.64
N GLU A 55 0.95 26.58 -16.25
CA GLU A 55 0.54 25.32 -16.85
C GLU A 55 1.57 24.61 -17.75
N ALA A 56 1.58 23.28 -17.72
CA ALA A 56 1.79 22.47 -18.92
C ALA A 56 1.19 21.07 -18.76
N ALA A 57 0.40 20.65 -19.75
CA ALA A 57 0.04 19.26 -19.99
C ALA A 57 1.32 18.42 -20.05
N VAL A 58 1.55 17.59 -19.03
CA VAL A 58 2.71 16.70 -18.97
C VAL A 58 2.46 15.52 -19.89
N THR A 59 3.16 15.48 -21.01
CA THR A 59 3.35 14.26 -21.79
C THR A 59 4.02 13.21 -20.88
N PRO A 60 3.51 11.96 -20.86
CA PRO A 60 4.06 10.94 -19.98
C PRO A 60 5.53 10.71 -20.32
N THR A 61 6.40 10.88 -19.32
CA THR A 61 7.82 10.58 -19.43
C THR A 61 7.97 9.08 -19.70
N PRO A 62 8.73 8.66 -20.73
CA PRO A 62 8.95 7.24 -21.00
C PRO A 62 9.59 6.58 -19.77
N LEU A 63 9.03 5.44 -19.39
CA LEU A 63 9.49 4.66 -18.24
C LEU A 63 10.98 4.33 -18.40
N PRO A 64 11.77 4.37 -17.30
CA PRO A 64 13.12 3.83 -17.35
C PRO A 64 13.05 2.34 -17.76
N PRO A 65 14.02 1.85 -18.54
CA PRO A 65 14.02 0.45 -18.97
C PRO A 65 14.03 -0.47 -17.76
N VAL A 66 12.96 -1.27 -17.63
CA VAL A 66 12.87 -2.35 -16.66
C VAL A 66 13.96 -3.38 -17.03
N PRO A 67 14.77 -3.88 -16.07
CA PRO A 67 15.73 -4.93 -16.37
C PRO A 67 15.03 -6.12 -17.01
N THR A 68 15.56 -6.59 -18.14
CA THR A 68 15.01 -7.67 -18.96
C THR A 68 14.92 -8.97 -18.16
N PRO A 69 13.73 -9.59 -18.05
CA PRO A 69 13.61 -10.92 -17.46
C PRO A 69 14.17 -11.98 -18.41
N SER A 70 14.75 -13.03 -17.83
CA SER A 70 15.16 -14.23 -18.55
C SER A 70 13.97 -14.89 -19.23
N THR A 71 14.10 -15.15 -20.52
CA THR A 71 13.11 -15.72 -21.42
C THR A 71 12.60 -17.10 -20.97
N THR A 72 11.53 -17.14 -20.16
CA THR A 72 10.57 -18.26 -20.08
C THR A 72 9.22 -17.73 -19.57
N SER A 73 8.22 -17.77 -20.43
CA SER A 73 6.89 -17.16 -20.29
C SER A 73 5.94 -17.92 -19.33
N SER A 74 6.31 -18.04 -18.07
CA SER A 74 5.39 -18.52 -17.03
C SER A 74 5.83 -18.11 -15.63
N ASP A 75 5.88 -16.79 -15.36
CA ASP A 75 6.05 -16.24 -14.00
C ASP A 75 4.79 -16.44 -13.13
N HIS A 76 3.75 -17.08 -13.66
CA HIS A 76 2.53 -17.40 -12.91
C HIS A 76 2.79 -18.49 -11.86
N VAL A 77 2.89 -18.08 -10.60
CA VAL A 77 3.00 -18.98 -9.45
C VAL A 77 1.61 -19.35 -8.94
N GLU A 78 1.23 -20.64 -8.97
CA GLU A 78 -0.08 -21.13 -8.47
C GLU A 78 -0.41 -20.65 -7.05
N ALA A 79 0.61 -20.51 -6.19
CA ALA A 79 0.47 -20.08 -4.80
C ALA A 79 0.02 -18.61 -4.65
N ASP A 80 0.21 -17.80 -5.69
CA ASP A 80 -0.19 -16.39 -5.71
C ASP A 80 -1.55 -16.16 -6.38
N SER A 81 -2.15 -17.21 -6.95
CA SER A 81 -3.45 -17.15 -7.60
C SER A 81 -4.58 -17.02 -6.56
N ALA A 82 -4.86 -15.78 -6.15
CA ALA A 82 -5.85 -15.47 -5.14
C ALA A 82 -6.78 -14.33 -5.58
N GLU A 83 -8.08 -14.59 -5.55
CA GLU A 83 -9.12 -13.62 -5.85
C GLU A 83 -9.40 -12.71 -4.66
N THR A 84 -9.36 -11.40 -4.92
CA THR A 84 -9.67 -10.35 -3.95
C THR A 84 -11.17 -10.35 -3.63
N PRO A 85 -11.57 -10.36 -2.34
CA PRO A 85 -12.98 -10.40 -1.98
C PRO A 85 -13.71 -9.09 -2.31
N PHE A 86 -15.02 -9.18 -2.58
CA PHE A 86 -15.87 -8.01 -2.86
C PHE A 86 -15.76 -6.90 -1.81
N VAL A 87 -15.61 -7.27 -0.54
CA VAL A 87 -15.49 -6.30 0.57
C VAL A 87 -14.27 -5.40 0.44
N ALA A 88 -13.17 -5.89 -0.15
CA ALA A 88 -11.97 -5.07 -0.36
C ALA A 88 -12.22 -3.98 -1.41
N TYR A 89 -12.95 -4.29 -2.49
CA TYR A 89 -13.34 -3.31 -3.50
C TYR A 89 -14.33 -2.28 -2.94
N LEU A 90 -15.23 -2.69 -2.03
CA LEU A 90 -16.11 -1.74 -1.37
C LEU A 90 -15.34 -0.69 -0.55
N SER A 91 -14.19 -1.05 0.05
CA SER A 91 -13.38 -0.12 0.83
C SER A 91 -12.82 1.03 -0.02
N ILE A 92 -12.59 0.81 -1.31
CA ILE A 92 -11.99 1.83 -2.21
C ILE A 92 -13.02 2.59 -3.07
N VAL A 93 -14.33 2.38 -2.90
CA VAL A 93 -15.37 3.05 -3.71
C VAL A 93 -15.23 4.57 -3.68
N ASN A 94 -14.94 5.16 -2.52
CA ASN A 94 -14.80 6.61 -2.40
C ASN A 94 -13.54 7.13 -3.09
N PHE A 95 -12.46 6.35 -3.09
CA PHE A 95 -11.26 6.64 -3.86
C PHE A 95 -11.56 6.62 -5.37
N LEU A 96 -12.25 5.59 -5.86
CA LEU A 96 -12.62 5.46 -7.28
C LEU A 96 -13.59 6.57 -7.72
N ASN A 97 -14.56 6.93 -6.89
CA ASN A 97 -15.45 8.06 -7.16
C ASN A 97 -14.68 9.39 -7.22
N ALA A 98 -13.71 9.58 -6.33
CA ALA A 98 -12.87 10.78 -6.32
C ALA A 98 -11.96 10.84 -7.56
N ALA A 99 -11.39 9.71 -7.99
CA ALA A 99 -10.64 9.59 -9.22
C ALA A 99 -11.52 9.91 -10.44
N ALA A 100 -12.76 9.39 -10.49
CA ALA A 100 -13.71 9.67 -11.56
C ALA A 100 -14.06 11.16 -11.64
N SER A 101 -14.40 11.77 -10.49
CA SER A 101 -14.65 13.21 -10.41
C SER A 101 -13.46 14.04 -10.89
N SER A 102 -12.24 13.65 -10.49
CA SER A 102 -11.01 14.37 -10.88
C SER A 102 -10.72 14.25 -12.38
N ALA A 103 -11.16 13.16 -13.00
CA ALA A 103 -11.08 12.94 -14.45
C ALA A 103 -12.27 13.54 -15.24
N GLY A 104 -13.24 14.18 -14.56
CA GLY A 104 -14.46 14.68 -15.19
C GLY A 104 -15.37 13.57 -15.75
N LYS A 105 -15.31 12.36 -15.17
CA LYS A 105 -16.01 11.17 -15.63
C LYS A 105 -17.04 10.69 -14.62
N SER A 106 -18.11 10.09 -15.12
CA SER A 106 -19.03 9.31 -14.29
C SER A 106 -18.40 7.97 -13.88
N LYS A 107 -19.10 7.28 -12.97
CA LYS A 107 -18.71 5.95 -12.48
C LYS A 107 -18.59 4.89 -13.60
N ALA A 108 -19.47 4.95 -14.59
CA ALA A 108 -19.48 3.99 -15.70
C ALA A 108 -18.42 4.29 -16.76
N GLU A 109 -17.98 5.55 -16.85
CA GLU A 109 -17.03 6.03 -17.86
C GLU A 109 -15.57 5.92 -17.41
N ILE A 110 -15.29 5.91 -16.10
CA ILE A 110 -13.93 5.71 -15.61
C ILE A 110 -13.45 4.30 -15.95
N ARG A 111 -12.28 4.22 -16.59
CA ARG A 111 -11.65 2.97 -16.98
C ARG A 111 -10.72 2.51 -15.87
N VAL A 112 -11.12 1.45 -15.17
CA VAL A 112 -10.29 0.77 -14.19
C VAL A 112 -9.40 -0.25 -14.91
N TYR A 113 -8.13 -0.34 -14.55
CA TYR A 113 -7.22 -1.36 -15.03
C TYR A 113 -6.72 -2.24 -13.88
N ASP A 114 -6.89 -3.54 -14.01
CA ASP A 114 -6.21 -4.56 -13.19
C ASP A 114 -5.33 -5.42 -14.10
N PRO A 115 -3.99 -5.25 -14.08
CA PRO A 115 -3.07 -5.99 -14.94
C PRO A 115 -2.87 -7.45 -14.55
N TYR A 116 -3.22 -7.85 -13.32
CA TYR A 116 -2.96 -9.19 -12.83
C TYR A 116 -4.21 -10.04 -12.91
N TYR A 117 -4.19 -11.03 -13.81
CA TYR A 117 -5.32 -11.92 -14.03
C TYR A 117 -5.25 -13.16 -13.13
N CYS A 118 -6.39 -13.52 -12.53
CA CYS A 118 -6.57 -14.76 -11.79
C CYS A 118 -7.69 -15.61 -12.40
N ASP A 119 -8.96 -15.29 -12.09
CA ASP A 119 -10.18 -15.90 -12.65
C ASP A 119 -11.25 -14.84 -12.97
N GLY A 120 -10.80 -13.57 -13.10
CA GLY A 120 -11.61 -12.42 -13.49
C GLY A 120 -12.63 -11.95 -12.45
N SER A 121 -12.51 -12.30 -11.16
CA SER A 121 -13.50 -11.84 -10.17
C SER A 121 -13.52 -10.32 -9.99
N VAL A 122 -12.38 -9.65 -10.19
CA VAL A 122 -12.25 -8.20 -10.13
C VAL A 122 -13.23 -7.50 -11.08
N LYS A 123 -13.37 -7.99 -12.32
CA LYS A 123 -14.35 -7.46 -13.30
C LYS A 123 -15.77 -7.55 -12.76
N ARG A 124 -16.16 -8.73 -12.24
CA ARG A 124 -17.51 -8.96 -11.71
C ARG A 124 -17.80 -8.08 -10.48
N HIS A 125 -16.82 -7.96 -9.58
CA HIS A 125 -16.94 -7.14 -8.38
C HIS A 125 -17.05 -5.65 -8.71
N LEU A 126 -16.19 -5.13 -9.58
CA LEU A 126 -16.22 -3.73 -9.99
C LEU A 126 -17.45 -3.39 -10.85
N ALA A 127 -17.88 -4.31 -11.72
CA ALA A 127 -19.13 -4.16 -12.48
C ALA A 127 -20.36 -4.12 -11.57
N LYS A 128 -20.41 -4.95 -10.51
CA LYS A 128 -21.46 -4.88 -9.48
C LYS A 128 -21.48 -3.53 -8.75
N LEU A 129 -20.32 -2.87 -8.66
CA LEU A 129 -20.23 -1.50 -8.16
C LEU A 129 -20.54 -0.47 -9.24
N GLY A 130 -20.65 -0.81 -10.52
CA GLY A 130 -20.94 0.12 -11.61
C GLY A 130 -19.71 0.76 -12.25
N TYR A 131 -18.53 0.16 -12.10
CA TYR A 131 -17.30 0.55 -12.80
C TYR A 131 -17.00 -0.40 -13.95
N ASN A 132 -16.36 0.13 -15.00
CA ASN A 132 -15.81 -0.67 -16.07
C ASN A 132 -14.34 -1.04 -15.77
N CYS A 133 -13.99 -2.33 -15.85
CA CYS A 133 -12.66 -2.82 -15.54
C CYS A 133 -12.09 -3.66 -16.69
N TYR A 134 -10.88 -3.30 -17.13
CA TYR A 134 -10.05 -4.14 -17.98
C TYR A 134 -9.19 -5.06 -17.12
N ASN A 135 -9.31 -6.37 -17.34
CA ASN A 135 -8.57 -7.44 -16.67
C ASN A 135 -8.62 -8.68 -17.56
N GLU A 136 -7.66 -8.79 -18.47
CA GLU A 136 -7.55 -9.90 -19.41
C GLU A 136 -6.42 -10.84 -18.99
N ASN A 137 -6.51 -12.10 -19.41
CA ASN A 137 -5.47 -13.11 -19.17
C ASN A 137 -4.27 -12.86 -20.08
N GLU A 138 -3.57 -11.76 -19.82
CA GLU A 138 -2.40 -11.30 -20.56
C GLU A 138 -1.20 -11.18 -19.61
N ASP A 139 -0.01 -11.34 -20.15
CA ASP A 139 1.22 -11.04 -19.42
C ASP A 139 1.37 -9.51 -19.31
N PHE A 140 1.24 -9.00 -18.08
CA PHE A 140 1.35 -7.58 -17.77
C PHE A 140 2.67 -6.97 -18.22
N TYR A 141 3.78 -7.66 -18.01
CA TYR A 141 5.10 -7.11 -18.29
C TYR A 141 5.40 -7.10 -19.77
N ALA A 142 5.04 -8.18 -20.47
CA ALA A 142 5.09 -8.20 -21.92
C ALA A 142 4.19 -7.11 -22.51
N ALA A 143 3.03 -6.82 -21.91
CA ALA A 143 2.16 -5.74 -22.34
C ALA A 143 2.79 -4.35 -22.13
N ILE A 144 3.52 -4.13 -21.04
CA ILE A 144 4.30 -2.88 -20.85
C ILE A 144 5.38 -2.75 -21.91
N GLU A 145 6.22 -3.77 -22.07
CA GLU A 145 7.37 -3.74 -23.00
C GLU A 145 6.93 -3.51 -24.45
N GLN A 146 5.77 -4.07 -24.83
CA GLN A 146 5.22 -3.96 -26.17
C GLN A 146 4.30 -2.74 -26.35
N GLY A 147 4.13 -1.90 -25.32
CA GLY A 147 3.24 -0.74 -25.37
C GLY A 147 1.76 -1.10 -25.58
N ARG A 148 1.34 -2.30 -25.19
CA ARG A 148 -0.02 -2.84 -25.34
C ARG A 148 -0.91 -2.65 -24.12
N THR A 149 -0.42 -2.01 -23.06
CA THR A 149 -1.27 -1.71 -21.90
C THR A 149 -2.49 -0.89 -22.34
N PRO A 150 -3.71 -1.22 -21.88
CA PRO A 150 -4.91 -0.51 -22.29
C PRO A 150 -4.85 0.95 -21.86
N SER A 151 -5.61 1.83 -22.51
CA SER A 151 -5.83 3.16 -21.94
C SER A 151 -6.75 3.07 -20.72
N PHE A 152 -6.26 3.49 -19.56
CA PHE A 152 -7.00 3.51 -18.30
C PHE A 152 -6.98 4.88 -17.63
N ASP A 153 -7.83 5.08 -16.63
CA ASP A 153 -7.89 6.31 -15.84
C ASP A 153 -7.44 6.07 -14.39
N VAL A 154 -7.62 4.85 -13.86
CA VAL A 154 -7.18 4.45 -12.52
C VAL A 154 -6.68 3.00 -12.54
N LEU A 155 -5.56 2.75 -11.86
CA LEU A 155 -5.02 1.40 -11.66
C LEU A 155 -5.57 0.82 -10.35
N VAL A 156 -6.16 -0.37 -10.38
CA VAL A 156 -6.65 -1.07 -9.18
C VAL A 156 -6.20 -2.51 -9.26
N THR A 157 -5.40 -2.97 -8.30
CA THR A 157 -4.91 -4.36 -8.36
C THR A 157 -4.51 -4.94 -7.01
N ASN A 158 -4.48 -6.27 -6.96
CA ASN A 158 -3.87 -7.08 -5.92
C ASN A 158 -2.76 -7.91 -6.60
N PRO A 159 -1.53 -7.39 -6.70
CA PRO A 159 -0.49 -8.07 -7.46
C PRO A 159 -0.07 -9.38 -6.77
N PRO A 160 0.54 -10.32 -7.50
CA PRO A 160 1.24 -11.45 -6.92
C PRO A 160 2.27 -10.98 -5.87
N TYR A 161 2.42 -11.74 -4.78
CA TYR A 161 3.30 -11.37 -3.68
C TYR A 161 4.66 -12.06 -3.73
N SER A 162 4.85 -13.01 -4.64
CA SER A 162 6.13 -13.65 -4.90
C SER A 162 7.04 -12.79 -5.79
N HIS A 163 8.31 -13.20 -5.88
CA HIS A 163 9.33 -12.61 -6.74
C HIS A 163 9.43 -11.09 -6.59
N ASP A 164 9.58 -10.37 -7.69
CA ASP A 164 9.69 -8.91 -7.75
C ASP A 164 8.37 -8.24 -8.18
N HIS A 165 7.25 -8.97 -8.20
CA HIS A 165 5.97 -8.46 -8.72
C HIS A 165 5.47 -7.22 -7.99
N ILE A 166 5.60 -7.18 -6.66
CA ILE A 166 5.25 -6.01 -5.87
C ILE A 166 6.08 -4.79 -6.29
N GLN A 167 7.40 -4.97 -6.46
CA GLN A 167 8.29 -3.88 -6.82
C GLN A 167 7.97 -3.34 -8.22
N ARG A 168 7.85 -4.22 -9.22
CA ARG A 168 7.55 -3.82 -10.61
C ARG A 168 6.16 -3.18 -10.72
N CYS A 169 5.16 -3.73 -10.04
CA CYS A 169 3.81 -3.15 -9.98
C CYS A 169 3.84 -1.74 -9.37
N LEU A 170 4.54 -1.55 -8.26
CA LEU A 170 4.66 -0.26 -7.60
C LEU A 170 5.39 0.76 -8.49
N GLN A 171 6.48 0.35 -9.15
CA GLN A 171 7.20 1.21 -10.09
C GLN A 171 6.29 1.67 -11.23
N PHE A 172 5.53 0.75 -11.84
CA PHE A 172 4.56 1.11 -12.89
C PHE A 172 3.48 2.06 -12.36
N ALA A 173 2.87 1.75 -11.20
CA ALA A 173 1.81 2.56 -10.61
C ALA A 173 2.28 3.99 -10.29
N ALA A 174 3.48 4.12 -9.73
CA ALA A 174 4.04 5.39 -9.32
C ALA A 174 4.45 6.26 -10.53
N SER A 175 4.89 5.64 -11.62
CA SER A 175 5.41 6.34 -12.81
C SER A 175 4.36 6.64 -13.87
N CYS A 176 3.21 5.95 -13.88
CA CYS A 176 2.19 6.12 -14.91
C CYS A 176 1.40 7.44 -14.81
N GLY A 177 1.62 8.24 -13.75
CA GLY A 177 0.99 9.54 -13.56
C GLY A 177 -0.51 9.51 -13.31
N LYS A 178 -1.08 8.34 -13.01
CA LYS A 178 -2.51 8.14 -12.78
C LYS A 178 -2.80 7.70 -11.34
N PRO A 179 -4.00 7.98 -10.81
CA PRO A 179 -4.43 7.44 -9.54
C PRO A 179 -4.29 5.92 -9.51
N TYR A 180 -3.89 5.38 -8.36
CA TYR A 180 -3.78 3.94 -8.16
C TYR A 180 -4.25 3.50 -6.78
N ALA A 181 -4.78 2.28 -6.71
CA ALA A 181 -5.08 1.55 -5.49
C ALA A 181 -4.43 0.16 -5.57
N LEU A 182 -3.38 -0.05 -4.78
CA LEU A 182 -2.67 -1.34 -4.72
C LEU A 182 -2.98 -2.03 -3.40
N LEU A 183 -3.51 -3.26 -3.45
CA LEU A 183 -3.73 -4.06 -2.26
C LEU A 183 -2.45 -4.85 -1.95
N LEU A 184 -1.67 -4.36 -0.99
CA LEU A 184 -0.34 -4.90 -0.71
C LEU A 184 -0.21 -5.38 0.74
N PRO A 185 0.75 -6.29 1.01
CA PRO A 185 1.10 -6.66 2.37
C PRO A 185 1.54 -5.46 3.20
N ASN A 186 1.25 -5.51 4.50
CA ASN A 186 1.62 -4.47 5.43
C ASN A 186 3.13 -4.35 5.68
N TYR A 187 3.98 -5.22 5.14
CA TYR A 187 5.44 -5.04 5.22
C TYR A 187 6.00 -4.16 4.10
N VAL A 188 5.24 -3.90 3.03
CA VAL A 188 5.77 -3.28 1.80
C VAL A 188 6.28 -1.87 2.05
N TYR A 189 5.60 -1.08 2.87
CA TYR A 189 6.02 0.29 3.19
C TYR A 189 7.41 0.36 3.86
N ASN A 190 7.91 -0.74 4.44
CA ASN A 190 9.24 -0.81 5.06
C ASN A 190 10.36 -1.18 4.06
N LYS A 191 10.03 -1.45 2.79
CA LYS A 191 11.00 -1.91 1.80
C LYS A 191 11.70 -0.73 1.14
N ASP A 192 12.98 -0.91 0.85
CA ASP A 192 13.78 0.12 0.18
C ASP A 192 13.18 0.49 -1.19
N TYR A 193 12.77 -0.51 -1.98
CA TYR A 193 12.12 -0.25 -3.27
C TYR A 193 10.82 0.55 -3.15
N TYR A 194 10.10 0.44 -2.02
CA TYR A 194 8.88 1.20 -1.82
C TYR A 194 9.19 2.69 -1.69
N ARG A 195 10.13 3.00 -0.80
CA ARG A 195 10.62 4.37 -0.59
C ARG A 195 11.19 4.95 -1.88
N ASP A 196 12.03 4.19 -2.58
CA ASP A 196 12.67 4.64 -3.82
C ASP A 196 11.59 4.96 -4.88
N SER A 197 10.58 4.10 -5.06
CA SER A 197 9.47 4.34 -5.99
C SER A 197 8.66 5.60 -5.69
N ILE A 198 8.35 5.89 -4.42
CA ILE A 198 7.53 7.06 -4.06
C ILE A 198 8.34 8.37 -4.07
N GLU A 199 9.63 8.32 -3.73
CA GLU A 199 10.52 9.48 -3.73
C GLU A 199 10.86 9.92 -5.16
N GLU A 200 11.21 8.98 -6.04
CA GLU A 200 11.56 9.26 -7.44
C GLU A 200 10.39 9.88 -8.20
N THR A 201 9.18 9.38 -7.96
CA THR A 201 7.95 9.85 -8.62
C THR A 201 7.27 10.99 -7.88
N ARG A 202 7.78 11.37 -6.70
CA ARG A 202 7.19 12.35 -5.78
C ARG A 202 5.71 12.07 -5.49
N THR A 203 5.30 10.80 -5.57
CA THR A 203 3.96 10.39 -5.18
C THR A 203 3.85 10.43 -3.66
N ARG A 204 2.66 10.77 -3.15
CA ARG A 204 2.37 10.77 -1.72
C ARG A 204 1.25 9.79 -1.46
N PRO A 205 1.55 8.49 -1.27
CA PRO A 205 0.49 7.54 -1.03
C PRO A 205 -0.05 7.69 0.39
N PHE A 206 -1.34 7.47 0.54
CA PHE A 206 -2.01 7.28 1.81
C PHE A 206 -2.57 5.86 1.89
N TYR A 207 -2.92 5.42 3.09
CA TYR A 207 -3.20 4.02 3.38
C TYR A 207 -4.62 3.85 3.90
N LEU A 208 -5.39 2.94 3.29
CA LEU A 208 -6.71 2.55 3.80
C LEU A 208 -6.61 1.17 4.44
N ILE A 209 -6.68 1.17 5.77
CA ILE A 209 -6.57 0.00 6.63
C ILE A 209 -7.97 -0.57 6.89
N PRO A 210 -8.24 -1.83 6.51
CA PRO A 210 -9.54 -2.44 6.76
C PRO A 210 -9.74 -2.73 8.25
N ASN A 211 -11.00 -2.74 8.69
CA ASN A 211 -11.35 -3.14 10.06
C ASN A 211 -10.97 -4.60 10.35
N THR A 212 -11.21 -5.48 9.37
CA THR A 212 -10.93 -6.91 9.45
C THR A 212 -10.03 -7.31 8.29
N ARG A 213 -9.16 -8.31 8.51
CA ARG A 213 -8.30 -8.86 7.44
C ARG A 213 -9.17 -9.38 6.30
N TYR A 214 -8.76 -9.09 5.07
CA TYR A 214 -9.39 -9.66 3.90
C TYR A 214 -9.14 -11.17 3.82
N THR A 215 -10.18 -11.92 3.44
CA THR A 215 -10.10 -13.35 3.13
C THR A 215 -10.16 -13.52 1.63
N TYR A 216 -9.15 -14.16 1.06
CA TYR A 216 -9.00 -14.37 -0.37
C TYR A 216 -9.54 -15.74 -0.75
N THR A 217 -9.94 -15.88 -2.01
CA THR A 217 -10.41 -17.15 -2.56
C THR A 217 -9.41 -17.67 -3.57
N VAL A 218 -8.97 -18.92 -3.42
CA VAL A 218 -8.13 -19.57 -4.43
C VAL A 218 -9.06 -20.19 -5.47
N PRO A 219 -8.89 -19.91 -6.77
CA PRO A 219 -9.71 -20.53 -7.82
C PRO A 219 -9.68 -22.05 -7.76
N SER A 220 -10.82 -22.69 -8.06
CA SER A 220 -10.98 -24.15 -7.96
C SER A 220 -9.89 -24.95 -8.68
N LYS A 221 -9.42 -24.44 -9.83
CA LYS A 221 -8.37 -25.05 -10.65
C LYS A 221 -7.01 -25.18 -9.94
N PHE A 222 -6.77 -24.41 -8.87
CA PHE A 222 -5.52 -24.43 -8.10
C PHE A 222 -5.67 -25.11 -6.73
N VAL A 223 -6.88 -25.56 -6.36
CA VAL A 223 -7.11 -26.26 -5.08
C VAL A 223 -6.78 -27.74 -5.26
N LYS A 224 -5.69 -28.20 -4.62
CA LYS A 224 -5.31 -29.63 -4.57
C LYS A 224 -5.78 -30.24 -3.23
N GLY A 225 -6.68 -31.22 -3.27
CA GLY A 225 -7.22 -31.95 -2.11
C GLY A 225 -8.22 -31.15 -1.26
N ASP A 226 -8.47 -31.58 -0.02
CA ASP A 226 -9.41 -30.95 0.95
C ASP A 226 -8.93 -29.58 1.49
N ARG A 227 -7.95 -28.94 0.86
CA ARG A 227 -7.49 -27.61 1.27
C ARG A 227 -8.61 -26.60 1.08
N LEU A 228 -8.84 -25.81 2.12
CA LEU A 228 -9.85 -24.76 2.16
C LEU A 228 -9.75 -23.83 0.93
N ARG A 229 -10.86 -23.70 0.20
CA ARG A 229 -11.05 -22.76 -0.92
C ARG A 229 -10.88 -21.30 -0.50
N GLN A 230 -11.03 -21.02 0.80
CA GLN A 230 -10.92 -19.70 1.40
C GLN A 230 -9.74 -19.66 2.38
N GLY A 231 -8.86 -18.69 2.21
CA GLY A 231 -7.71 -18.48 3.08
C GLY A 231 -7.50 -16.99 3.32
N THR A 232 -7.11 -16.63 4.53
CA THR A 232 -6.49 -15.30 4.73
C THR A 232 -5.08 -15.34 4.18
N SER A 233 -4.64 -14.31 3.47
CA SER A 233 -3.22 -14.15 3.10
C SER A 233 -2.32 -14.43 4.32
N PRO A 234 -1.09 -14.94 4.15
CA PRO A 234 -0.16 -15.08 5.28
C PRO A 234 0.11 -13.72 5.97
N PHE A 235 -0.07 -12.61 5.26
CA PHE A 235 0.20 -11.27 5.75
C PHE A 235 -1.10 -10.43 5.87
N PRO A 236 -1.22 -9.53 6.85
CA PRO A 236 -2.21 -8.48 6.79
C PRO A 236 -1.98 -7.62 5.54
N THR A 237 -3.04 -7.25 4.86
CA THR A 237 -3.01 -6.42 3.66
C THR A 237 -3.88 -5.19 3.86
N PHE A 238 -3.52 -4.11 3.19
CA PHE A 238 -4.30 -2.89 3.14
C PHE A 238 -4.02 -2.14 1.84
N TRP A 239 -4.86 -1.16 1.51
CA TRP A 239 -4.72 -0.43 0.26
C TRP A 239 -3.69 0.69 0.38
N TYR A 240 -2.79 0.74 -0.60
CA TYR A 240 -1.87 1.83 -0.86
C TYR A 240 -2.50 2.67 -1.97
N LEU A 241 -2.98 3.85 -1.61
CA LEU A 241 -3.72 4.75 -2.50
C LEU A 241 -2.81 5.92 -2.86
N GLY A 242 -2.58 6.16 -4.15
CA GLY A 242 -1.63 7.19 -4.59
C GLY A 242 -1.89 7.68 -6.00
N GLY A 243 -0.93 8.44 -6.55
CA GLY A 243 -1.01 9.00 -7.90
C GLY A 243 -1.88 10.27 -8.02
N CYS A 244 -2.47 10.75 -6.92
CA CYS A 244 -3.12 12.05 -6.84
C CYS A 244 -2.12 13.11 -6.36
N THR A 245 -2.01 14.26 -7.02
CA THR A 245 -1.07 15.35 -6.68
C THR A 245 -1.79 16.65 -6.30
N GLY A 246 -1.11 17.52 -5.55
CA GLY A 246 -1.60 18.86 -5.21
C GLY A 246 -2.99 18.89 -4.55
N ALA A 247 -3.86 19.77 -5.04
CA ALA A 247 -5.24 19.92 -4.55
C ALA A 247 -6.09 18.65 -4.70
N SER A 248 -5.80 17.82 -5.73
CA SER A 248 -6.49 16.54 -5.92
C SER A 248 -6.18 15.57 -4.78
N HIS A 249 -4.93 15.52 -4.30
CA HIS A 249 -4.54 14.64 -3.20
C HIS A 249 -5.38 14.88 -1.93
N SER A 250 -5.43 16.12 -1.44
CA SER A 250 -6.17 16.44 -0.21
C SER A 250 -7.68 16.23 -0.37
N SER A 251 -8.24 16.58 -1.54
CA SER A 251 -9.66 16.36 -1.82
C SER A 251 -10.01 14.87 -1.88
N VAL A 252 -9.18 14.05 -2.53
CA VAL A 252 -9.36 12.60 -2.61
C VAL A 252 -9.25 11.96 -1.23
N LEU A 253 -8.22 12.32 -0.46
CA LEU A 253 -8.04 11.84 0.91
C LEU A 253 -9.25 12.14 1.79
N GLU A 254 -9.80 13.36 1.71
CA GLU A 254 -10.98 13.75 2.48
C GLU A 254 -12.23 12.97 2.07
N LYS A 255 -12.46 12.80 0.76
CA LYS A 255 -13.55 11.95 0.25
C LYS A 255 -13.44 10.51 0.76
N VAL A 256 -12.21 9.97 0.83
CA VAL A 256 -11.98 8.63 1.39
C VAL A 256 -12.29 8.61 2.89
N ARG A 257 -11.87 9.63 3.66
CA ARG A 257 -12.16 9.74 5.10
C ARG A 257 -13.64 9.77 5.43
N VAL A 258 -14.39 10.64 4.73
CA VAL A 258 -15.83 10.80 4.94
C VAL A 258 -16.58 9.50 4.67
N GLY A 259 -16.11 8.71 3.71
CA GLY A 259 -16.74 7.46 3.32
C GLY A 259 -16.16 6.20 3.96
N LEU A 260 -15.39 6.33 5.05
CA LEU A 260 -14.90 5.16 5.79
C LEU A 260 -16.06 4.40 6.43
N LYS A 261 -15.99 3.07 6.36
CA LYS A 261 -16.93 2.21 7.07
C LYS A 261 -16.52 2.05 8.53
N GLU A 262 -17.44 1.52 9.33
CA GLU A 262 -17.18 1.26 10.75
C GLU A 262 -15.92 0.41 10.96
N GLY A 263 -14.96 1.00 11.68
CA GLY A 263 -13.68 0.40 12.04
C GLY A 263 -12.57 0.47 10.99
N GLU A 264 -12.88 0.89 9.75
CA GLU A 264 -11.84 1.23 8.77
C GLU A 264 -11.07 2.48 9.23
N ARG A 265 -9.79 2.56 8.84
CA ARG A 265 -8.93 3.69 9.19
C ARG A 265 -8.17 4.15 7.97
N VAL A 266 -7.88 5.44 7.92
CA VAL A 266 -7.00 6.02 6.90
C VAL A 266 -5.80 6.64 7.58
N SER A 267 -4.63 6.46 6.97
CA SER A 267 -3.40 7.11 7.37
C SER A 267 -2.81 7.88 6.21
N GLU A 268 -2.44 9.14 6.42
CA GLU A 268 -1.90 10.00 5.35
C GLU A 268 -0.48 9.61 4.93
N ASN A 269 0.27 8.96 5.81
CA ASN A 269 1.67 8.62 5.62
C ASN A 269 2.07 7.43 6.53
N VAL A 270 3.29 6.94 6.37
CA VAL A 270 3.80 5.77 7.12
C VAL A 270 3.84 6.07 8.62
N GLU A 271 4.18 7.29 9.01
CA GLU A 271 4.30 7.74 10.39
C GLU A 271 2.94 7.70 11.11
N GLY A 272 1.86 8.00 10.39
CA GLY A 272 0.49 7.95 10.90
C GLY A 272 -0.09 6.54 10.98
N LEU A 273 0.61 5.48 10.56
CA LEU A 273 0.03 4.13 10.55
C LEU A 273 -0.30 3.66 11.96
N PRO A 274 -1.53 3.14 12.21
CA PRO A 274 -1.91 2.56 13.48
C PRO A 274 -0.97 1.42 13.88
N ASN A 275 -0.62 1.35 15.17
CA ASN A 275 0.36 0.39 15.67
C ASN A 275 -0.01 -1.08 15.41
N ASP A 276 -1.30 -1.40 15.33
CA ASP A 276 -1.81 -2.73 15.01
C ASP A 276 -1.72 -3.06 13.51
N ALA A 277 -1.76 -2.06 12.63
CA ALA A 277 -1.59 -2.20 11.18
C ALA A 277 -0.12 -2.37 10.76
N ARG A 278 0.82 -1.82 11.55
CA ARG A 278 2.27 -1.89 11.25
C ARG A 278 2.79 -3.32 11.14
N ASP A 279 3.77 -3.55 10.28
CA ASP A 279 4.47 -4.83 10.19
C ASP A 279 5.26 -5.14 11.48
N ILE A 280 5.44 -6.44 11.78
CA ILE A 280 6.15 -6.87 13.00
C ILE A 280 7.62 -6.45 13.03
N THR A 281 8.24 -6.22 11.87
CA THR A 281 9.63 -5.77 11.74
C THR A 281 9.77 -4.25 11.71
N ASP A 282 8.66 -3.50 11.70
CA ASP A 282 8.66 -2.05 11.80
C ASP A 282 9.22 -1.60 13.16
N LYS A 283 10.26 -0.76 13.11
CA LYS A 283 10.96 -0.26 14.31
C LYS A 283 10.09 0.64 15.16
N GLU A 284 9.14 1.34 14.55
CA GLU A 284 8.19 2.23 15.23
C GLU A 284 7.02 1.45 15.84
N LYS A 285 6.90 0.14 15.56
CA LYS A 285 5.86 -0.70 16.16
C LYS A 285 6.11 -0.90 17.65
N LYS A 286 5.32 -0.20 18.45
CA LYS A 286 5.31 -0.31 19.90
C LYS A 286 4.76 -1.67 20.33
N ARG A 287 5.57 -2.44 21.06
CA ARG A 287 5.09 -3.67 21.72
C ARG A 287 4.13 -3.28 22.85
N LYS A 288 2.95 -3.91 22.89
CA LYS A 288 2.02 -3.76 24.02
C LYS A 288 2.73 -4.18 25.31
N ASN A 289 2.54 -3.41 26.39
CA ASN A 289 3.09 -3.75 27.71
C ASN A 289 2.63 -5.17 28.12
N PRO A 290 3.46 -5.98 28.80
CA PRO A 290 3.08 -7.29 29.34
C PRO A 290 1.67 -7.35 29.97
N LYS A 291 1.27 -6.32 30.75
CA LYS A 291 -0.07 -6.23 31.35
C LYS A 291 -1.18 -6.13 30.31
N GLN A 292 -1.01 -5.31 29.28
CA GLN A 292 -1.96 -5.17 28.17
C GLN A 292 -2.08 -6.47 27.36
N ARG A 293 -0.94 -7.12 27.08
CA ARG A 293 -0.91 -8.43 26.42
C ARG A 293 -1.65 -9.50 27.23
N LYS A 294 -1.46 -9.51 28.56
CA LYS A 294 -2.16 -10.42 29.48
C LYS A 294 -3.66 -10.16 29.48
N LYS A 295 -4.09 -8.88 29.57
CA LYS A 295 -5.51 -8.49 29.52
C LYS A 295 -6.17 -8.87 28.20
N GLU A 296 -5.49 -8.65 27.08
CA GLU A 296 -6.00 -9.03 25.75
C GLU A 296 -6.10 -10.55 25.59
N LYS A 297 -5.11 -11.31 26.09
CA LYS A 297 -5.17 -12.77 26.13
C LYS A 297 -6.33 -13.28 27.00
N MET A 298 -6.60 -12.62 28.13
CA MET A 298 -7.76 -12.93 28.97
C MET A 298 -9.08 -12.61 28.27
N ARG A 299 -9.22 -11.44 27.62
CA ARG A 299 -10.44 -11.10 26.84
C ARG A 299 -10.71 -12.10 25.72
N LYS A 300 -9.68 -12.51 24.98
CA LYS A 300 -9.81 -13.51 23.90
C LYS A 300 -10.18 -14.91 24.43
N ARG A 301 -9.76 -15.27 25.64
CA ARG A 301 -10.12 -16.54 26.29
C ARG A 301 -11.52 -16.50 26.92
N GLY A 302 -11.92 -15.37 27.49
CA GLY A 302 -13.21 -15.23 28.17
C GLY A 302 -14.41 -14.98 27.24
N GLY A 303 -14.18 -14.50 26.01
CA GLY A 303 -15.26 -14.24 25.05
C GLY A 303 -15.74 -15.46 24.25
N GLY A 304 -15.19 -16.65 24.49
CA GLY A 304 -15.50 -17.87 23.71
C GLY A 304 -16.40 -18.89 24.40
N GLY A 305 -16.97 -18.57 25.57
CA GLY A 305 -17.73 -19.52 26.40
C GLY A 305 -19.12 -19.02 26.81
N GLY A 306 -19.87 -18.43 25.87
CA GLY A 306 -21.25 -17.98 26.08
C GLY A 306 -22.22 -18.71 25.17
N GLY A 307 -22.31 -20.03 25.32
CA GLY A 307 -23.25 -20.87 24.57
C GLY A 307 -23.45 -22.19 25.29
N GLY A 308 -24.48 -22.25 26.14
CA GLY A 308 -24.94 -23.47 26.79
C GLY A 308 -25.34 -23.25 28.25
N GLY A 309 -26.64 -23.12 28.49
CA GLY A 309 -27.20 -23.25 29.84
C GLY A 309 -28.44 -22.41 30.11
N GLU A 310 -29.54 -22.63 29.39
CA GLU A 310 -30.87 -22.56 30.01
C GLU A 310 -30.97 -23.68 31.05
N GLY A 311 -31.42 -23.36 32.26
CA GLY A 311 -31.66 -24.33 33.33
C GLY A 311 -31.82 -23.63 34.67
N GLY A 312 -33.07 -23.40 35.07
CA GLY A 312 -33.44 -22.53 36.18
C GLY A 312 -33.07 -22.99 37.59
N LYS A 313 -33.25 -22.08 38.55
CA LYS A 313 -34.08 -22.27 39.74
C LYS A 313 -34.08 -21.02 40.62
N GLU A 314 -35.26 -20.74 41.13
CA GLU A 314 -35.59 -19.86 42.23
C GLU A 314 -34.76 -20.16 43.48
N GLY A 315 -34.51 -19.14 44.30
CA GLY A 315 -33.94 -19.32 45.64
C GLY A 315 -33.52 -17.98 46.24
N GLY A 316 -34.36 -17.46 47.15
CA GLY A 316 -34.18 -16.20 47.85
C GLY A 316 -32.97 -16.15 48.79
N GLY A 317 -32.64 -14.93 49.21
CA GLY A 317 -31.59 -14.67 50.19
C GLY A 317 -31.34 -13.19 50.38
N GLU A 318 -32.21 -12.53 51.14
CA GLU A 318 -31.87 -11.29 51.84
C GLU A 318 -30.61 -11.50 52.69
N GLY A 319 -29.63 -10.62 52.53
CA GLY A 319 -28.32 -10.77 53.20
C GLY A 319 -27.58 -9.45 53.30
N ARG A 320 -28.11 -8.57 54.15
CA ARG A 320 -27.46 -7.53 54.97
C ARG A 320 -26.04 -7.06 54.58
N ARG A 321 -25.98 -5.75 54.31
CA ARG A 321 -24.77 -4.89 54.34
C ARG A 321 -24.21 -4.78 55.76
N GLU A 322 -22.88 -4.89 55.88
CA GLU A 322 -21.96 -4.24 56.83
C GLU A 322 -20.59 -4.90 56.57
N GLY A 323 -19.40 -4.30 56.54
CA GLY A 323 -18.85 -3.06 57.06
C GLY A 323 -17.36 -3.39 57.27
N GLY A 324 -16.41 -2.54 56.84
CA GLY A 324 -15.00 -2.83 57.14
C GLY A 324 -13.94 -2.16 56.27
N LYS A 325 -13.82 -0.83 56.35
CA LYS A 325 -12.58 -0.13 55.98
C LYS A 325 -11.57 -0.29 57.13
N LYS A 326 -10.41 -0.93 56.90
CA LYS A 326 -9.22 -0.74 57.75
C LYS A 326 -8.03 -0.26 56.92
N LYS A 327 -7.71 1.02 57.13
CA LYS A 327 -6.43 1.65 56.78
C LYS A 327 -5.34 1.01 57.65
N LYS A 328 -4.26 0.47 57.06
CA LYS A 328 -3.01 0.20 57.77
C LYS A 328 -2.10 1.42 57.64
N LYS A 329 -1.83 2.08 58.77
CA LYS A 329 -0.67 2.97 58.95
C LYS A 329 0.59 2.10 58.98
N ARG A 330 1.62 2.56 58.28
CA ARG A 330 3.00 2.09 58.42
C ARG A 330 3.64 2.84 59.59
N PHE A 331 4.33 2.12 60.45
CA PHE A 331 5.47 2.64 61.20
C PHE A 331 6.73 2.22 60.44
#